data_AF-A0A7J6XQ96-F1
#
_entry.id   AF-A0A7J6XQ96-F1
#
_cell.length_a   1.000
_cell.length_b   1.000
_cell.length_c   1.000
_cell.angle_alpha   90.00
_cell.angle_beta   90.00
_cell.angle_gamma   90.00
#
_symmetry.space_group_name_H-M   'P 1'
#
loop_
_entity.id
_entity.type
_entity.pdbx_description
1 polymer ?
#
loop_
_entity_poly.entity_id
_entity_poly.type
_entity_poly.pdbx_seq_one_letter_code
_entity_poly.pdbx_strand_id
1 'polypeptide(L)'
;MAPNDFNLLILAIKDDLISKAVEDHSSFAFLSEDFVNAIIPKLTELKITANAPPHLCALRAYPHERPLKPCLLPLLKDLEGKINIEFRVLYKPEAQNFPLVDGFFFLDSNPMTLVGLRMNTASAHHTTASTVRQFTECLAAYFNGWGKLSRQLSWEIIYVQHADSTPMNDWRGCDVVNSDNVSKKEKKEIATFWKEEVHQYQLSISSGDF
;
A
#
# COMPACT_ATOMS: atom_id res chain seq x y z
N MET A 1 32.07 5.16 -27.39
CA MET A 1 31.24 4.48 -26.37
C MET A 1 31.92 3.15 -26.10
N ALA A 2 32.41 2.92 -24.89
CA ALA A 2 33.09 1.67 -24.59
C ALA A 2 32.08 0.51 -24.64
N PRO A 3 32.47 -0.72 -25.01
CA PRO A 3 31.56 -1.87 -25.09
C PRO A 3 30.76 -2.12 -23.79
N ASN A 4 31.30 -1.76 -22.63
CA ASN A 4 30.63 -1.86 -21.34
C ASN A 4 29.49 -0.84 -21.15
N ASP A 5 29.59 0.36 -21.73
CA ASP A 5 28.58 1.41 -21.54
C ASP A 5 27.25 1.04 -22.23
N PHE A 6 27.34 0.36 -23.38
CA PHE A 6 26.15 -0.10 -24.11
C PHE A 6 25.45 -1.25 -23.38
N ASN A 7 26.21 -2.19 -22.81
CA ASN A 7 25.65 -3.28 -22.01
C ASN A 7 24.99 -2.76 -20.72
N LEU A 8 25.60 -1.77 -20.05
CA LEU A 8 25.00 -1.12 -18.89
C LEU A 8 23.72 -0.37 -19.24
N LEU A 9 23.66 0.27 -20.41
CA LEU A 9 22.45 0.94 -20.89
C LEU A 9 21.32 -0.07 -21.18
N ILE A 10 21.63 -1.21 -21.80
CA ILE A 10 20.65 -2.28 -22.06
C ILE A 10 20.13 -2.88 -20.75
N LEU A 11 21.01 -3.10 -19.77
CA LEU A 11 20.62 -3.53 -18.42
C LEU A 11 19.70 -2.51 -17.76
N ALA A 12 20.06 -1.23 -17.76
CA ALA A 12 19.23 -0.18 -17.18
C ALA A 12 17.85 -0.06 -17.84
N ILE A 13 17.77 -0.18 -19.18
CA ILE A 13 16.48 -0.18 -19.90
C ILE A 13 15.66 -1.42 -19.55
N LYS A 14 16.30 -2.59 -19.44
CA LYS A 14 15.61 -3.82 -19.05
C LYS A 14 15.09 -3.74 -17.62
N ASP A 15 15.89 -3.22 -16.70
CA ASP A 15 15.52 -3.03 -15.30
C ASP A 15 14.40 -1.99 -15.16
N ASP A 16 14.43 -0.90 -15.94
CA ASP A 16 13.36 0.09 -16.01
C ASP A 16 12.04 -0.50 -16.54
N LEU A 17 12.10 -1.26 -17.64
CA LEU A 17 10.93 -1.93 -18.22
C LEU A 17 10.35 -3.00 -17.29
N ILE A 18 11.20 -3.80 -16.64
CA ILE A 18 10.78 -4.77 -15.63
C ILE A 18 10.18 -4.03 -14.43
N SER A 19 10.80 -2.96 -13.96
CA SER A 19 10.29 -2.17 -12.84
C SER A 19 8.91 -1.60 -13.12
N LYS A 20 8.68 -1.11 -14.34
CA LYS A 20 7.39 -0.56 -14.77
C LYS A 20 6.32 -1.64 -14.93
N ALA A 21 6.69 -2.80 -15.50
CA ALA A 21 5.79 -3.94 -15.60
C ALA A 21 5.44 -4.52 -14.22
N VAL A 22 6.43 -4.56 -13.32
CA VAL A 22 6.23 -4.83 -11.89
C VAL A 22 5.27 -3.78 -11.34
N GLU A 23 5.50 -2.47 -11.40
CA GLU A 23 4.55 -1.46 -10.90
C GLU A 23 3.10 -1.65 -11.39
N ASP A 24 2.92 -1.90 -12.69
CA ASP A 24 1.58 -2.06 -13.27
C ASP A 24 0.86 -3.35 -12.80
N HIS A 25 1.57 -4.45 -12.58
CA HIS A 25 0.97 -5.78 -12.36
C HIS A 25 1.34 -6.48 -11.06
N SER A 26 2.33 -6.00 -10.31
CA SER A 26 2.88 -6.68 -9.13
C SER A 26 1.91 -6.72 -7.96
N SER A 27 0.96 -5.79 -7.88
CA SER A 27 -0.14 -5.90 -6.90
C SER A 27 -0.97 -7.16 -7.14
N PHE A 28 -1.13 -7.64 -8.38
CA PHE A 28 -1.83 -8.89 -8.68
C PHE A 28 -1.08 -10.13 -8.20
N ALA A 29 0.23 -10.04 -7.93
CA ALA A 29 0.97 -11.17 -7.38
C ALA A 29 0.44 -11.58 -5.99
N PHE A 30 -0.18 -10.67 -5.24
CA PHE A 30 -0.87 -10.97 -3.98
C PHE A 30 -2.07 -11.91 -4.14
N LEU A 31 -2.54 -12.15 -5.38
CA LEU A 31 -3.54 -13.17 -5.69
C LEU A 31 -2.96 -14.60 -5.73
N SER A 32 -1.62 -14.75 -5.75
CA SER A 32 -0.94 -16.04 -5.71
C SER A 32 -0.65 -16.47 -4.28
N GLU A 33 -0.97 -17.72 -3.95
CA GLU A 33 -0.64 -18.30 -2.65
C GLU A 33 0.86 -18.45 -2.46
N ASP A 34 1.55 -18.94 -3.49
CA ASP A 34 2.98 -19.17 -3.47
C ASP A 34 3.73 -17.86 -3.25
N PHE A 35 3.31 -16.79 -3.94
CA PHE A 35 3.86 -15.45 -3.75
C PHE A 35 3.65 -14.96 -2.32
N VAL A 36 2.41 -15.02 -1.80
CA VAL A 36 2.11 -14.58 -0.43
C VAL A 36 2.94 -15.36 0.60
N ASN A 37 3.05 -16.68 0.44
CA ASN A 37 3.86 -17.51 1.32
C ASN A 37 5.36 -17.17 1.23
N ALA A 38 5.86 -16.84 0.04
CA ALA A 38 7.25 -16.44 -0.17
C ALA A 38 7.59 -15.08 0.45
N ILE A 39 6.66 -14.12 0.45
CA ILE A 39 6.90 -12.76 0.98
C ILE A 39 6.67 -12.63 2.49
N ILE A 40 5.84 -13.48 3.10
CA ILE A 40 5.57 -13.46 4.56
C ILE A 40 6.84 -13.40 5.42
N PRO A 41 7.88 -14.23 5.20
CA PRO A 41 9.10 -14.17 5.99
C PRO A 41 9.93 -12.91 5.73
N LYS A 42 9.66 -12.17 4.65
CA LYS A 42 10.39 -10.95 4.26
C LYS A 42 9.74 -9.65 4.77
N LEU A 43 8.48 -9.71 5.21
CA LEU A 43 7.77 -8.56 5.74
C LEU A 43 8.46 -8.03 7.01
N THR A 44 8.97 -6.80 6.92
CA THR A 44 9.68 -6.14 8.03
C THR A 44 8.86 -4.96 8.52
N GLU A 45 8.51 -4.96 9.81
CA GLU A 45 7.78 -3.84 10.43
C GLU A 45 8.67 -2.59 10.53
N LEU A 46 8.12 -1.47 10.07
CA LEU A 46 8.73 -0.15 10.19
C LEU A 46 8.27 0.49 11.49
N LYS A 47 9.09 0.38 12.52
CA LYS A 47 8.75 0.85 13.86
C LYS A 47 9.00 2.35 14.02
N ILE A 48 8.11 3.02 14.75
CA ILE A 48 8.31 4.42 15.18
C ILE A 48 9.48 4.52 16.16
N THR A 49 9.62 3.54 17.06
CA THR A 49 10.73 3.44 17.99
C THR A 49 11.28 2.02 18.00
N ALA A 50 12.61 1.87 18.10
CA ALA A 50 13.26 0.55 18.07
C ALA A 50 12.76 -0.42 19.15
N ASN A 51 12.32 0.12 20.29
CA ASN A 51 11.87 -0.65 21.46
C ASN A 51 10.36 -0.94 21.48
N ALA A 52 9.59 -0.47 20.48
CA ALA A 52 8.16 -0.77 20.41
C ALA A 52 7.93 -2.30 20.30
N PRO A 53 6.92 -2.86 21.01
CA PRO A 53 6.51 -4.25 20.82
C PRO A 53 6.26 -4.54 19.35
N PRO A 54 6.71 -5.68 18.82
CA PRO A 54 6.48 -6.01 17.42
C PRO A 54 4.98 -6.20 17.14
N HIS A 55 4.48 -5.61 16.06
CA HIS A 55 3.15 -5.89 15.53
C HIS A 55 3.22 -7.01 14.49
N LEU A 56 2.41 -8.05 14.67
CA LEU A 56 2.32 -9.15 13.71
C LEU A 56 1.42 -8.72 12.55
N CYS A 57 2.01 -8.57 11.35
CA CYS A 57 1.27 -8.21 10.13
C CYS A 57 0.05 -9.14 9.94
N ALA A 58 -1.10 -8.56 9.65
CA ALA A 58 -2.33 -9.28 9.43
C ALA A 58 -2.22 -10.29 8.28
N LEU A 59 -1.51 -9.95 7.20
CA LEU A 59 -1.26 -10.89 6.09
C LEU A 59 -0.40 -12.10 6.52
N ARG A 60 0.47 -11.92 7.52
CA ARG A 60 1.26 -13.02 8.10
C ARG A 60 0.44 -13.85 9.09
N ALA A 61 -0.45 -13.23 9.86
CA ALA A 61 -1.32 -13.94 10.78
C ALA A 61 -2.44 -14.72 10.06
N TYR A 62 -2.95 -14.17 8.95
CA TYR A 62 -4.08 -14.68 8.18
C TYR A 62 -3.73 -14.82 6.69
N PRO A 63 -2.74 -15.65 6.32
CA PRO A 63 -2.30 -15.77 4.91
C PRO A 63 -3.38 -16.37 4.00
N HIS A 64 -4.28 -17.18 4.57
CA HIS A 64 -5.43 -17.73 3.85
C HIS A 64 -6.48 -16.67 3.49
N GLU A 65 -6.52 -15.56 4.21
CA GLU A 65 -7.39 -14.40 3.93
C GLU A 65 -6.83 -13.48 2.83
N ARG A 66 -5.71 -13.85 2.20
CA ARG A 66 -5.19 -13.15 1.00
C ARG A 66 -6.27 -12.95 -0.06
N PRO A 67 -6.14 -11.92 -0.91
CA PRO A 67 -7.09 -11.73 -1.99
C PRO A 67 -7.06 -12.90 -2.97
N LEU A 68 -8.24 -13.25 -3.50
CA LEU A 68 -8.44 -14.34 -4.46
C LEU A 68 -8.87 -13.85 -5.84
N LYS A 69 -9.43 -12.64 -5.91
CA LYS A 69 -9.88 -12.03 -7.14
C LYS A 69 -9.55 -10.54 -7.15
N PRO A 70 -9.24 -9.97 -8.33
CA PRO A 70 -9.14 -8.53 -8.48
C PRO A 70 -10.52 -7.89 -8.65
N CYS A 71 -10.62 -6.62 -8.27
CA CYS A 71 -11.70 -5.71 -8.63
C CYS A 71 -11.06 -4.40 -9.08
N LEU A 72 -11.21 -4.07 -10.36
CA LEU A 72 -10.75 -2.78 -10.88
C LEU A 72 -11.75 -1.71 -10.43
N LEU A 73 -11.26 -0.73 -9.68
CA LEU A 73 -12.10 0.41 -9.29
C LEU A 73 -12.12 1.41 -10.44
N PRO A 74 -13.28 1.63 -11.09
CA PRO A 74 -13.38 2.59 -12.19
C PRO A 74 -13.14 3.99 -11.66
N LEU A 75 -12.87 4.96 -12.53
CA LEU A 75 -12.83 6.36 -12.13
C LEU A 75 -14.15 6.77 -11.46
N LEU A 76 -14.09 7.64 -10.44
CA LEU A 76 -15.30 8.08 -9.69
C LEU A 76 -16.42 8.65 -10.59
N LYS A 77 -16.06 9.27 -11.72
CA LYS A 77 -17.01 9.80 -12.71
C LYS A 77 -17.78 8.71 -13.47
N ASP A 78 -17.22 7.51 -13.54
CA ASP A 78 -17.74 6.35 -14.27
C ASP A 78 -18.34 5.31 -13.31
N LEU A 79 -18.40 5.62 -12.01
CA LEU A 79 -18.96 4.76 -10.98
C LEU A 79 -20.50 4.78 -11.04
N GLU A 80 -21.10 3.68 -11.50
CA GLU A 80 -22.56 3.55 -11.60
C GLU A 80 -23.28 3.49 -10.25
N GLY A 81 -22.56 3.05 -9.20
CA GLY A 81 -23.07 2.96 -7.84
C GLY A 81 -22.00 2.53 -6.86
N LYS A 82 -22.26 2.76 -5.57
CA LYS A 82 -21.34 2.33 -4.52
C LYS A 82 -21.24 0.81 -4.45
N ILE A 83 -20.03 0.34 -4.21
CA ILE A 83 -19.62 -1.05 -4.14
C ILE A 83 -19.81 -1.55 -2.70
N ASN A 84 -20.24 -2.80 -2.53
CA ASN A 84 -20.23 -3.44 -1.22
C ASN A 84 -18.82 -3.96 -0.94
N ILE A 85 -18.32 -3.70 0.27
CA ILE A 85 -17.00 -4.17 0.67
C ILE A 85 -17.03 -5.69 0.76
N GLU A 86 -16.20 -6.33 -0.05
CA GLU A 86 -15.90 -7.75 -0.01
C GLU A 86 -14.49 -7.98 0.51
N PHE A 87 -14.35 -8.95 1.42
CA PHE A 87 -13.07 -9.48 1.87
C PHE A 87 -12.43 -10.33 0.78
N ARG A 88 -11.11 -10.50 0.86
CA ARG A 88 -10.33 -11.30 -0.11
C ARG A 88 -10.48 -10.81 -1.56
N VAL A 89 -10.76 -9.52 -1.73
CA VAL A 89 -10.78 -8.83 -3.03
C VAL A 89 -9.67 -7.81 -3.06
N LEU A 90 -8.81 -7.90 -4.09
CA LEU A 90 -7.81 -6.88 -4.38
C LEU A 90 -8.44 -5.77 -5.20
N TYR A 91 -8.69 -4.63 -4.56
CA TYR A 91 -9.14 -3.43 -5.24
C TYR A 91 -7.94 -2.71 -5.84
N LYS A 92 -7.92 -2.60 -7.17
CA LYS A 92 -6.91 -1.84 -7.92
C LYS A 92 -7.56 -0.62 -8.57
N PRO A 93 -7.21 0.60 -8.14
CA PRO A 93 -7.69 1.82 -8.79
C PRO A 93 -7.27 1.93 -10.26
N GLU A 94 -8.20 2.37 -11.12
CA GLU A 94 -7.88 2.80 -12.48
C GLU A 94 -7.20 4.18 -12.50
N ALA A 95 -7.51 5.02 -11.50
CA ALA A 95 -6.94 6.36 -11.37
C ALA A 95 -5.42 6.28 -11.11
N GLN A 96 -4.62 6.85 -12.03
CA GLN A 96 -3.16 6.92 -11.89
C GLN A 96 -2.70 7.67 -10.62
N ASN A 97 -3.47 8.67 -10.17
CA ASN A 97 -3.17 9.47 -8.98
C ASN A 97 -4.10 9.10 -7.82
N PHE A 98 -4.43 7.82 -7.67
CA PHE A 98 -5.21 7.38 -6.53
C PHE A 98 -4.46 7.68 -5.23
N PRO A 99 -5.12 8.26 -4.21
CA PRO A 99 -4.42 8.70 -3.02
C PRO A 99 -3.87 7.52 -2.21
N LEU A 100 -2.69 7.74 -1.64
CA LEU A 100 -2.01 6.91 -0.63
C LEU A 100 -1.46 5.55 -1.09
N VAL A 101 -2.20 4.79 -1.90
CA VAL A 101 -1.89 3.38 -2.25
C VAL A 101 -2.16 3.08 -3.72
N ASP A 102 -1.48 2.07 -4.26
CA ASP A 102 -1.62 1.60 -5.65
C ASP A 102 -2.60 0.42 -5.79
N GLY A 103 -2.96 -0.18 -4.65
CA GLY A 103 -3.97 -1.23 -4.52
C GLY A 103 -4.22 -1.52 -3.05
N PHE A 104 -5.35 -2.14 -2.73
CA PHE A 104 -5.65 -2.50 -1.35
C PHE A 104 -6.65 -3.66 -1.28
N PHE A 105 -6.70 -4.33 -0.13
CA PHE A 105 -7.69 -5.37 0.15
C PHE A 105 -8.08 -5.36 1.62
N PHE A 106 -9.17 -6.05 1.93
CA PHE A 106 -9.67 -6.24 3.30
C PHE A 106 -9.46 -7.68 3.74
N LEU A 107 -8.90 -7.85 4.92
CA LEU A 107 -8.75 -9.13 5.61
C LEU A 107 -9.84 -9.28 6.67
N ASP A 108 -10.45 -10.46 6.73
CA ASP A 108 -11.39 -10.84 7.80
C ASP A 108 -10.60 -11.28 9.04
N SER A 109 -9.90 -10.31 9.64
CA SER A 109 -9.15 -10.47 10.90
C SER A 109 -9.92 -9.87 12.08
N ASN A 110 -9.39 -10.03 13.31
CA ASN A 110 -9.95 -9.39 14.49
C ASN A 110 -8.90 -8.51 15.21
N PRO A 111 -8.96 -7.17 15.09
CA PRO A 111 -9.93 -6.40 14.29
C PRO A 111 -9.75 -6.61 12.77
N MET A 112 -10.76 -6.25 11.98
CA MET A 112 -10.67 -6.31 10.52
C MET A 112 -9.56 -5.38 10.03
N THR A 113 -8.84 -5.76 8.98
CA THR A 113 -7.67 -4.99 8.54
C THR A 113 -7.79 -4.56 7.08
N LEU A 114 -7.62 -3.27 6.83
CA LEU A 114 -7.35 -2.73 5.50
C LEU A 114 -5.85 -2.84 5.25
N VAL A 115 -5.45 -3.59 4.23
CA VAL A 115 -4.05 -3.69 3.80
C VAL A 115 -3.89 -2.88 2.52
N GLY A 116 -3.14 -1.78 2.61
CA GLY A 116 -2.75 -0.93 1.50
C GLY A 116 -1.41 -1.37 0.92
N LEU A 117 -1.35 -1.52 -0.39
CA LEU A 117 -0.13 -1.82 -1.14
C LEU A 117 0.37 -0.52 -1.78
N ARG A 118 1.62 -0.15 -1.47
CA ARG A 118 2.31 0.96 -2.10
C ARG A 118 3.51 0.44 -2.87
N MET A 119 3.40 0.43 -4.18
CA MET A 119 4.45 -0.03 -5.09
C MET A 119 5.34 1.17 -5.37
N ASN A 120 6.59 1.14 -4.91
CA ASN A 120 7.44 2.32 -4.98
C ASN A 120 8.79 2.01 -5.63
N THR A 121 9.10 2.72 -6.72
CA THR A 121 10.43 2.84 -7.32
C THR A 121 11.28 3.97 -6.72
N ALA A 122 10.67 4.94 -6.01
CA ALA A 122 11.41 6.11 -5.52
C ALA A 122 11.01 6.51 -4.09
N SER A 123 11.89 6.21 -3.14
CA SER A 123 11.83 6.72 -1.77
C SER A 123 11.97 8.26 -1.75
N ALA A 124 10.87 9.02 -1.64
CA ALA A 124 11.01 10.47 -1.34
C ALA A 124 9.76 11.22 -0.86
N HIS A 125 8.54 10.70 -0.98
CA HIS A 125 7.35 11.49 -0.63
C HIS A 125 6.73 11.03 0.68
N HIS A 126 6.97 11.84 1.72
CA HIS A 126 6.26 11.78 3.00
C HIS A 126 4.75 11.75 2.75
N THR A 127 4.04 10.93 3.54
CA THR A 127 2.59 10.94 3.53
C THR A 127 2.13 12.26 4.15
N THR A 128 1.14 12.94 3.57
CA THR A 128 0.56 14.15 4.18
C THR A 128 -0.80 13.84 4.78
N ALA A 129 -1.21 14.60 5.79
CA ALA A 129 -2.55 14.47 6.37
C ALA A 129 -3.66 14.65 5.31
N SER A 130 -3.44 15.53 4.32
CA SER A 130 -4.35 15.70 3.18
C SER A 130 -4.46 14.44 2.32
N THR A 131 -3.36 13.73 2.06
CA THR A 131 -3.37 12.50 1.27
C THR A 131 -4.15 11.38 1.97
N VAL A 132 -3.95 11.22 3.28
CA VAL A 132 -4.70 10.24 4.09
C VAL A 132 -6.18 10.57 4.10
N ARG A 133 -6.54 11.85 4.25
CA ARG A 133 -7.93 12.31 4.15
C ARG A 133 -8.54 12.02 2.78
N GLN A 134 -7.84 12.37 1.71
CA GLN A 134 -8.34 12.12 0.35
C GLN A 134 -8.58 10.62 0.11
N PHE A 135 -7.71 9.77 0.66
CA PHE A 135 -7.91 8.32 0.61
C PHE A 135 -9.17 7.89 1.36
N THR A 136 -9.40 8.36 2.60
CA THR A 136 -10.63 8.01 3.34
C THR A 136 -11.90 8.56 2.69
N GLU A 137 -11.85 9.75 2.08
CA GLU A 137 -12.95 10.33 1.30
C GLU A 137 -13.22 9.52 0.02
N CYS A 138 -12.17 9.06 -0.68
CA CYS A 138 -12.30 8.18 -1.83
C CYS A 138 -12.96 6.85 -1.43
N LEU A 139 -12.52 6.21 -0.35
CA LEU A 139 -13.15 4.98 0.14
C LEU A 139 -14.62 5.21 0.51
N ALA A 140 -14.94 6.35 1.12
CA ALA A 140 -16.33 6.73 1.41
C ALA A 140 -17.18 6.92 0.13
N ALA A 141 -16.57 7.40 -0.95
CA ALA A 141 -17.22 7.59 -2.24
C ALA A 141 -17.45 6.26 -2.96
N TYR A 142 -16.48 5.33 -2.94
CA TYR A 142 -16.59 4.03 -3.58
C TYR A 142 -17.50 3.06 -2.83
N PHE A 143 -17.45 3.02 -1.49
CA PHE A 143 -17.99 1.89 -0.75
C PHE A 143 -19.23 2.21 0.09
N ASN A 144 -20.18 1.27 0.06
CA ASN A 144 -21.32 1.25 0.98
C ASN A 144 -20.85 0.93 2.41
N GLY A 145 -21.46 1.56 3.40
CA GLY A 145 -21.20 1.27 4.81
C GLY A 145 -19.83 1.72 5.34
N TRP A 146 -19.01 2.39 4.53
CA TRP A 146 -17.64 2.81 4.91
C TRP A 146 -17.58 3.51 6.26
N GLY A 147 -18.47 4.49 6.53
CA GLY A 147 -18.43 5.25 7.79
C GLY A 147 -18.67 4.43 9.07
N LYS A 148 -19.29 3.24 8.95
CA LYS A 148 -19.42 2.29 10.07
C LYS A 148 -18.17 1.41 10.14
N LEU A 149 -17.74 0.86 9.00
CA LEU A 149 -16.60 -0.06 8.92
C LEU A 149 -15.28 0.63 9.34
N SER A 150 -15.05 1.87 8.92
CA SER A 150 -13.82 2.62 9.18
C SER A 150 -13.51 2.81 10.67
N ARG A 151 -14.49 2.63 11.56
CA ARG A 151 -14.32 2.73 13.01
C ARG A 151 -13.86 1.43 13.67
N GLN A 152 -13.90 0.32 12.92
CA GLN A 152 -13.60 -1.03 13.39
C GLN A 152 -12.37 -1.61 12.70
N LEU A 153 -11.77 -0.87 11.76
CA LEU A 153 -10.66 -1.32 10.94
C LEU A 153 -9.32 -0.90 11.53
N SER A 154 -8.39 -1.83 11.62
CA SER A 154 -6.96 -1.54 11.67
C SER A 154 -6.42 -1.32 10.26
N TRP A 155 -5.33 -0.56 10.15
CA TRP A 155 -4.72 -0.20 8.88
C TRP A 155 -3.28 -0.70 8.83
N GLU A 156 -2.95 -1.39 7.74
CA GLU A 156 -1.59 -1.79 7.43
C GLU A 156 -1.19 -1.26 6.06
N ILE A 157 0.01 -0.70 5.94
CA ILE A 157 0.58 -0.29 4.66
C ILE A 157 1.83 -1.10 4.39
N ILE A 158 1.81 -1.87 3.30
CA ILE A 158 2.96 -2.62 2.80
C ILE A 158 3.59 -1.81 1.66
N TYR A 159 4.81 -1.35 1.89
CA TYR A 159 5.62 -0.69 0.89
C TYR A 159 6.47 -1.74 0.17
N VAL A 160 6.15 -1.96 -1.10
CA VAL A 160 6.83 -2.95 -1.94
C VAL A 160 7.91 -2.24 -2.75
N GLN A 161 9.15 -2.69 -2.58
CA GLN A 161 10.34 -2.17 -3.26
C GLN A 161 11.06 -3.29 -4.00
N HIS A 162 11.76 -2.95 -5.09
CA HIS A 162 12.68 -3.89 -5.71
C HIS A 162 13.84 -4.22 -4.74
N ALA A 163 14.31 -5.47 -4.74
CA ALA A 163 15.36 -5.93 -3.83
C ALA A 163 16.69 -5.16 -4.00
N ASP A 164 16.95 -4.65 -5.21
CA ASP A 164 18.13 -3.84 -5.49
C ASP A 164 17.98 -2.36 -5.12
N SER A 165 16.77 -1.92 -4.74
CA SER A 165 16.55 -0.56 -4.23
C SER A 165 17.08 -0.43 -2.80
N THR A 166 17.46 0.79 -2.41
CA THR A 166 17.79 1.08 -1.00
C THR A 166 16.57 0.75 -0.13
N PRO A 167 16.68 -0.21 0.81
CA PRO A 167 15.56 -0.59 1.64
C PRO A 167 15.13 0.56 2.52
N MET A 168 13.81 0.72 2.63
CA MET A 168 13.23 1.62 3.59
C MET A 168 13.34 1.02 5.00
N ASN A 169 14.05 1.71 5.88
CA ASN A 169 14.27 1.26 7.25
C ASN A 169 13.46 2.05 8.29
N ASP A 170 12.97 3.23 7.90
CA ASP A 170 12.30 4.16 8.82
C ASP A 170 10.79 4.17 8.60
N TRP A 171 10.07 4.27 9.72
CA TRP A 171 8.63 4.55 9.72
C TRP A 171 8.34 5.86 8.98
N ARG A 172 7.29 5.86 8.13
CA ARG A 172 6.92 7.05 7.36
C ARG A 172 5.92 7.91 8.12
N GLY A 173 6.33 9.13 8.42
CA GLY A 173 5.51 10.18 9.03
C GLY A 173 4.33 10.63 8.18
N CYS A 174 3.35 11.22 8.88
CA CYS A 174 2.23 11.94 8.29
C CYS A 174 2.40 13.43 8.57
N ASP A 175 2.73 14.19 7.51
CA ASP A 175 3.06 15.60 7.61
C ASP A 175 1.81 16.47 7.73
N VAL A 176 1.85 17.40 8.69
CA VAL A 176 0.83 18.41 8.93
C VAL A 176 1.19 19.68 8.15
N VAL A 177 1.04 19.64 6.83
CA VAL A 177 1.29 20.80 5.96
C VAL A 177 0.05 21.70 5.93
N ASN A 178 0.23 23.03 5.86
CA ASN A 178 -0.87 23.97 5.63
C ASN A 178 -1.42 23.83 4.20
N SER A 179 -2.31 22.87 3.95
CA SER A 179 -3.28 22.91 2.86
C SER A 179 -4.51 23.75 3.21
N ASP A 180 -5.06 24.44 2.21
CA ASP A 180 -6.17 25.40 2.36
C ASP A 180 -7.52 24.75 2.76
N ASN A 181 -7.66 23.44 2.57
CA ASN A 181 -8.94 22.74 2.67
C ASN A 181 -9.12 21.86 3.94
N VAL A 182 -8.12 21.82 4.82
CA VAL A 182 -8.13 20.97 6.02
C VAL A 182 -7.71 21.79 7.24
N SER A 183 -8.50 21.75 8.32
CA SER A 183 -8.20 22.53 9.52
C SER A 183 -6.94 22.02 10.21
N LYS A 184 -6.22 22.89 10.95
CA LYS A 184 -5.03 22.47 11.72
C LYS A 184 -5.35 21.37 12.75
N LYS A 185 -6.56 21.39 13.30
CA LYS A 185 -7.02 20.40 14.29
C LYS A 185 -7.21 19.03 13.62
N GLU A 186 -7.94 19.01 12.52
CA GLU A 186 -8.19 17.79 11.74
C GLU A 186 -6.89 17.15 11.22
N LYS A 187 -5.93 17.95 10.74
CA LYS A 187 -4.62 17.42 10.35
C LYS A 187 -3.87 16.73 11.49
N LYS A 188 -3.96 17.30 12.70
CA LYS A 188 -3.35 16.68 13.89
C LYS A 188 -4.05 15.37 14.24
N GLU A 189 -5.38 15.32 14.17
CA GLU A 189 -6.14 14.08 14.38
C GLU A 189 -5.73 12.99 13.39
N ILE A 190 -5.59 13.34 12.10
CA ILE A 190 -5.12 12.40 11.06
C ILE A 190 -3.67 11.95 11.31
N ALA A 191 -2.79 12.87 11.72
CA ALA A 191 -1.40 12.52 12.02
C ALA A 191 -1.31 11.61 13.26
N THR A 192 -2.16 11.83 14.28
CA THR A 192 -2.29 10.95 15.44
C THR A 192 -2.80 9.58 15.03
N PHE A 193 -3.89 9.51 14.25
CA PHE A 193 -4.40 8.26 13.69
C PHE A 193 -3.31 7.49 12.93
N TRP A 194 -2.59 8.16 12.03
CA TRP A 194 -1.50 7.56 11.27
C TRP A 194 -0.37 7.02 12.15
N LYS A 195 -0.11 7.66 13.29
CA LYS A 195 0.93 7.26 14.22
C LYS A 195 0.50 6.10 15.12
N GLU A 196 -0.75 6.07 15.54
CA GLU A 196 -1.24 5.18 16.59
C GLU A 196 -1.96 3.94 16.02
N GLU A 197 -2.61 4.07 14.86
CA GLU A 197 -3.54 3.06 14.32
C GLU A 197 -3.10 2.47 12.97
N VAL A 198 -2.02 3.00 12.37
CA VAL A 198 -1.50 2.53 11.07
C VAL A 198 -0.15 1.86 11.25
N HIS A 199 -0.12 0.54 11.05
CA HIS A 199 1.12 -0.23 11.01
C HIS A 199 1.73 -0.21 9.61
N GLN A 200 3.05 -0.18 9.53
CA GLN A 200 3.77 -0.04 8.28
C GLN A 200 4.78 -1.16 8.12
N TYR A 201 4.87 -1.70 6.91
CA TYR A 201 5.74 -2.81 6.58
C TYR A 201 6.54 -2.50 5.33
N GLN A 202 7.81 -2.88 5.33
CA GLN A 202 8.64 -2.90 4.15
C GLN A 202 8.70 -4.33 3.59
N LEU A 203 8.66 -4.43 2.27
CA LEU A 203 8.82 -5.66 1.53
C LEU A 203 9.76 -5.45 0.35
N SER A 204 10.90 -6.15 0.35
CA SER A 204 11.78 -6.27 -0.81
C SER A 204 11.40 -7.47 -1.66
N ILE A 205 11.11 -7.24 -2.94
CA ILE A 205 10.82 -8.29 -3.93
C ILE A 205 11.91 -8.38 -5.00
N SER A 206 12.24 -9.60 -5.38
CA SER A 206 13.15 -9.91 -6.48
C SER A 206 12.43 -10.73 -7.55
N SER A 207 13.04 -10.91 -8.71
CA SER A 207 12.48 -11.74 -9.78
C SER A 207 12.24 -13.20 -9.37
N GLY A 208 12.99 -13.73 -8.40
CA GLY A 208 12.82 -15.09 -7.89
C GLY A 208 11.66 -15.29 -6.92
N ASP A 209 10.92 -14.22 -6.60
CA ASP A 209 9.77 -14.26 -5.69
C ASP A 209 8.43 -14.46 -6.40
N PHE A 210 8.41 -14.37 -7.74
CA PHE A 210 7.22 -14.52 -8.59
C PHE A 210 7.06 -15.95 -9.11
#